data_AF-A0A3S9ME94-F1
#
_entry.id   AF-A0A3S9ME94-F1
#
_cell.length_a   1.000
_cell.length_b   1.000
_cell.length_c   1.000
_cell.angle_alpha   90.00
_cell.angle_beta   90.00
_cell.angle_gamma   90.00
#
_symmetry.space_group_name_H-M   'P 1'
#
loop_
_entity.id
_entity.type
_entity.pdbx_description
1 polymer ?
#
loop_
_entity_poly.entity_id
_entity_poly.type
_entity_poly.pdbx_seq_one_letter_code
_entity_poly.pdbx_strand_id
1 'polypeptide(L)'
;MPEQDVTVGQLLLAEYQTVKDEQKARIGFRDNLLYVTLAVVAAVIAAAAQAKQASMLLALPPVCVVLGWTYLVNDQKISAIGAYVREELGPRLEALAEPGGGFQAFGWETAHRGDARRRSRKVVQLLVDLLAFCAVPLAALVLFWADGGSGALLVVLSALEALAVGGLGWQVVRYAKGE
;
A
#
# COMPACT_ATOMS: atom_id res chain seq x y z
N MET A 1 -11.02 12.44 45.72
CA MET A 1 -10.09 11.53 44.99
C MET A 1 -9.19 12.44 44.20
N PRO A 2 -7.88 12.50 44.45
CA PRO A 2 -7.01 13.37 43.68
C PRO A 2 -7.02 12.86 42.24
N GLU A 3 -7.37 13.73 41.28
CA GLU A 3 -7.13 13.48 39.87
C GLU A 3 -5.63 13.18 39.73
N GLN A 4 -5.30 11.95 39.34
CA GLN A 4 -3.91 11.63 39.00
C GLN A 4 -3.57 12.44 37.76
N ASP A 5 -2.73 13.46 37.91
CA ASP A 5 -2.22 14.26 36.81
C ASP A 5 -1.60 13.31 35.77
N VAL A 6 -2.18 13.31 34.56
CA VAL A 6 -1.68 12.50 33.44
C VAL A 6 -0.25 12.93 33.14
N THR A 7 0.69 12.01 33.34
CA THR A 7 2.11 12.30 33.06
C THR A 7 2.38 12.32 31.56
N VAL A 8 3.37 13.10 31.14
CA VAL A 8 3.81 13.15 29.73
C VAL A 8 4.19 11.75 29.22
N GLY A 9 4.82 10.92 30.06
CA GLY A 9 5.14 9.53 29.73
C GLY A 9 3.90 8.67 29.44
N GLN A 10 2.83 8.82 30.25
CA GLN A 10 1.56 8.12 30.00
C GLN A 10 0.91 8.58 28.69
N LEU A 11 0.97 9.89 28.37
CA LEU A 11 0.43 10.42 27.13
C LEU A 11 1.20 9.88 25.91
N LEU A 12 2.54 9.83 25.96
CA LEU A 12 3.37 9.29 24.88
C LEU A 12 3.14 7.79 24.67
N LEU A 13 2.93 7.02 25.73
CA LEU A 13 2.58 5.59 25.64
C LEU A 13 1.18 5.38 25.05
N ALA A 14 0.21 6.24 25.41
CA ALA A 14 -1.13 6.20 24.83
C ALA A 14 -1.12 6.58 23.33
N GLU A 15 -0.32 7.57 22.96
CA GLU A 15 -0.11 7.95 21.56
C GLU A 15 0.56 6.82 20.78
N TYR A 16 1.64 6.23 21.32
CA TYR A 16 2.30 5.07 20.73
C TYR A 16 1.31 3.93 20.48
N GLN A 17 0.50 3.57 21.47
CA GLN A 17 -0.50 2.51 21.33
C GLN A 17 -1.51 2.82 20.22
N THR A 18 -2.04 4.05 20.20
CA THR A 18 -3.01 4.49 19.19
C THR A 18 -2.42 4.41 17.77
N VAL A 19 -1.19 4.91 17.61
CA VAL A 19 -0.48 4.90 16.34
C VAL A 19 -0.14 3.46 15.88
N LYS A 20 0.19 2.56 16.82
CA LYS A 20 0.42 1.12 16.52
C LYS A 20 -0.88 0.40 16.13
N ASP A 21 -2.00 0.74 16.76
CA ASP A 21 -3.30 0.18 16.41
C ASP A 21 -3.73 0.63 15.01
N GLU A 22 -3.51 1.91 14.67
CA GLU A 22 -3.69 2.39 13.30
C GLU A 22 -2.78 1.65 12.31
N GLN A 23 -1.50 1.48 12.64
CA GLN A 23 -0.56 0.74 11.80
C GLN A 23 -1.04 -0.69 11.53
N LYS A 24 -1.52 -1.39 12.58
CA LYS A 24 -2.05 -2.75 12.48
C LYS A 24 -3.28 -2.82 11.58
N ALA A 25 -4.22 -1.88 11.74
CA ALA A 25 -5.41 -1.80 10.91
C ALA A 25 -5.05 -1.58 9.42
N ARG A 26 -4.10 -0.69 9.15
CA ARG A 26 -3.61 -0.40 7.79
C ARG A 26 -2.88 -1.58 7.15
N ILE A 27 -2.05 -2.30 7.92
CA ILE A 27 -1.39 -3.53 7.45
C ILE A 27 -2.45 -4.56 7.06
N GLY A 28 -3.43 -4.80 7.94
CA GLY A 28 -4.51 -5.75 7.65
C GLY A 28 -5.33 -5.36 6.42
N PHE A 29 -5.62 -4.07 6.24
CA PHE A 29 -6.33 -3.59 5.06
C PHE A 29 -5.50 -3.78 3.78
N ARG A 30 -4.23 -3.37 3.79
CA ARG A 30 -3.29 -3.51 2.67
C ARG A 30 -3.14 -4.98 2.24
N ASP A 31 -2.95 -5.88 3.21
CA ASP A 31 -2.74 -7.30 2.93
C ASP A 31 -4.01 -7.96 2.34
N ASN A 32 -5.20 -7.47 2.73
CA ASN A 32 -6.46 -7.92 2.16
C ASN A 32 -6.73 -7.39 0.74
N LEU A 33 -6.20 -6.22 0.37
CA LEU A 33 -6.43 -5.62 -0.95
C LEU A 33 -5.93 -6.50 -2.10
N LEU A 34 -4.81 -7.21 -1.93
CA LEU A 34 -4.31 -8.12 -2.96
C LEU A 34 -5.29 -9.28 -3.21
N TYR A 35 -5.83 -9.89 -2.14
CA TYR A 35 -6.83 -10.95 -2.28
C TYR A 35 -8.12 -10.46 -2.96
N VAL A 36 -8.58 -9.26 -2.58
CA VAL A 36 -9.75 -8.63 -3.21
C VAL A 36 -9.47 -8.34 -4.68
N THR A 37 -8.28 -7.82 -5.01
CA THR A 37 -7.88 -7.53 -6.39
C THR A 37 -7.89 -8.80 -7.23
N LEU A 38 -7.31 -9.89 -6.74
CA LEU A 38 -7.32 -11.18 -7.44
C LEU A 38 -8.74 -11.69 -7.69
N ALA A 39 -9.62 -11.61 -6.69
CA ALA A 39 -11.01 -12.04 -6.83
C ALA A 39 -11.77 -11.21 -7.87
N VAL A 40 -11.63 -9.88 -7.83
CA VAL A 40 -12.31 -8.98 -8.77
C VAL A 40 -11.77 -9.14 -10.19
N VAL A 41 -10.44 -9.23 -10.34
CA VAL A 41 -9.80 -9.49 -11.64
C VAL A 41 -10.32 -10.79 -12.24
N ALA A 42 -10.31 -11.88 -11.46
CA ALA A 42 -10.79 -13.17 -11.92
C ALA A 42 -12.28 -13.11 -12.32
N ALA A 43 -13.11 -12.42 -11.54
CA ALA A 43 -14.53 -12.24 -11.84
C ALA A 43 -14.76 -11.47 -13.15
N VAL A 44 -14.04 -10.38 -13.38
CA VAL A 44 -14.17 -9.58 -14.61
C VAL A 44 -13.67 -10.37 -15.82
N ILE A 45 -12.54 -11.07 -15.71
CA ILE A 45 -12.03 -11.94 -16.79
C ILE A 45 -13.04 -13.05 -17.11
N ALA A 46 -13.57 -13.73 -16.09
CA ALA A 46 -14.56 -14.79 -16.27
C ALA A 46 -15.85 -14.25 -16.91
N ALA A 47 -16.31 -13.07 -16.51
CA ALA A 47 -17.50 -12.43 -17.09
C ALA A 47 -17.28 -12.06 -18.56
N ALA A 48 -16.14 -11.44 -18.89
CA ALA A 48 -15.78 -11.08 -20.26
C ALA A 48 -15.67 -12.32 -21.16
N ALA A 49 -15.06 -13.40 -20.66
CA ALA A 49 -14.92 -14.66 -21.38
C ALA A 49 -16.27 -15.34 -21.63
N GLN A 50 -17.17 -15.36 -20.63
CA GLN A 50 -18.51 -15.93 -20.77
C GLN A 50 -19.38 -15.15 -21.76
N ALA A 51 -19.32 -13.81 -21.70
CA ALA A 51 -20.05 -12.94 -22.62
C ALA A 51 -19.43 -12.87 -24.01
N LYS A 52 -18.20 -13.37 -24.20
CA LYS A 52 -17.38 -13.20 -25.42
C LYS A 52 -17.28 -11.74 -25.85
N GLN A 53 -17.19 -10.84 -24.88
CA GLN A 53 -17.21 -9.40 -25.11
C GLN A 53 -15.97 -8.75 -24.50
N ALA A 54 -14.97 -8.49 -25.35
CA ALA A 54 -13.70 -7.92 -24.93
C ALA A 54 -13.86 -6.54 -24.27
N SER A 55 -14.89 -5.77 -24.63
CA SER A 55 -15.16 -4.46 -24.01
C SER A 55 -15.45 -4.52 -22.50
N MET A 56 -15.85 -5.68 -21.96
CA MET A 56 -16.01 -5.85 -20.51
C MET A 56 -14.68 -5.82 -19.75
N LEU A 57 -13.56 -6.09 -20.43
CA LEU A 57 -12.23 -6.00 -19.85
C LEU A 57 -11.82 -4.57 -19.47
N LEU A 58 -12.48 -3.55 -20.03
CA LEU A 58 -12.30 -2.14 -19.63
C LEU A 58 -12.72 -1.87 -18.17
N ALA A 59 -13.40 -2.81 -17.50
CA ALA A 59 -13.62 -2.70 -16.07
C ALA A 59 -12.34 -2.95 -15.25
N LEU A 60 -11.33 -3.65 -15.80
CA LEU A 60 -10.11 -4.00 -15.06
C LEU A 60 -9.24 -2.78 -14.72
N PRO A 61 -8.89 -1.88 -15.66
CA PRO A 61 -8.04 -0.73 -15.35
C PRO A 61 -8.54 0.17 -14.23
N PRO A 62 -9.79 0.69 -14.23
CA PRO A 62 -10.23 1.59 -13.17
C PRO A 62 -10.27 0.89 -11.80
N VAL A 63 -10.66 -0.39 -11.75
CA VAL A 63 -10.68 -1.13 -10.48
C VAL A 63 -9.25 -1.36 -9.96
N CYS A 64 -8.32 -1.77 -10.82
CA CYS A 64 -6.92 -1.96 -10.44
C CYS A 64 -6.27 -0.63 -10.00
N VAL A 65 -6.62 0.49 -10.64
CA VAL A 65 -6.12 1.82 -10.25
C VAL A 65 -6.61 2.20 -8.86
N VAL A 66 -7.91 2.05 -8.57
CA VAL A 66 -8.48 2.40 -7.26
C VAL A 66 -7.88 1.52 -6.16
N LEU A 67 -7.85 0.20 -6.37
CA LEU A 67 -7.31 -0.73 -5.38
C LEU A 67 -5.81 -0.53 -5.19
N GLY A 68 -5.05 -0.37 -6.27
CA GLY A 68 -3.60 -0.15 -6.22
C GLY A 68 -3.21 1.19 -5.60
N TRP A 69 -3.95 2.26 -5.87
CA TRP A 69 -3.75 3.55 -5.18
C TRP A 69 -4.01 3.43 -3.68
N THR A 70 -5.10 2.74 -3.31
CA THR A 70 -5.45 2.54 -1.90
C THR A 70 -4.39 1.68 -1.19
N TYR A 71 -3.85 0.66 -1.87
CA TYR A 71 -2.73 -0.14 -1.38
C TYR A 71 -1.51 0.75 -1.09
N LEU A 72 -1.12 1.57 -2.07
CA LEU A 72 0.07 2.42 -2.00
C LEU A 72 -0.03 3.47 -0.87
N VAL A 73 -1.19 4.11 -0.72
CA VAL A 73 -1.42 5.09 0.36
C VAL A 73 -1.30 4.43 1.73
N ASN A 74 -1.81 3.21 1.89
CA ASN A 74 -1.68 2.50 3.16
C ASN A 74 -0.22 2.12 3.44
N ASP A 75 0.53 1.67 2.44
CA ASP A 75 1.95 1.35 2.58
C ASP A 75 2.77 2.57 3.03
N GLN A 76 2.57 3.72 2.37
CA GLN A 76 3.20 4.99 2.79
C GLN A 76 2.87 5.35 4.24
N LYS A 77 1.60 5.22 4.65
CA LYS A 77 1.17 5.56 6.02
C LYS A 77 1.78 4.62 7.05
N ILE A 78 1.89 3.32 6.75
CA ILE A 78 2.56 2.34 7.61
C ILE A 78 4.03 2.74 7.84
N SER A 79 4.72 3.15 6.78
CA SER A 79 6.12 3.59 6.85
C SER A 79 6.29 4.92 7.58
N ALA A 80 5.39 5.88 7.36
CA ALA A 80 5.38 7.17 8.06
C ALA A 80 5.15 6.99 9.56
N ILE A 81 4.22 6.12 9.97
CA ILE A 81 4.01 5.74 11.37
C ILE A 81 5.29 5.15 11.95
N GLY A 82 5.93 4.21 11.25
CA GLY A 82 7.18 3.62 11.72
C GLY A 82 8.30 4.66 11.87
N ALA A 83 8.39 5.63 10.97
CA ALA A 83 9.34 6.74 11.07
C ALA A 83 9.04 7.61 12.30
N TYR A 84 7.79 8.04 12.47
CA TYR A 84 7.35 8.84 13.62
C TYR A 84 7.66 8.18 14.96
N VAL A 85 7.38 6.88 15.09
CA VAL A 85 7.67 6.13 16.32
C VAL A 85 9.17 6.14 16.64
N ARG A 86 10.04 5.97 15.64
CA ARG A 86 11.49 5.89 15.84
C ARG A 86 12.17 7.25 15.99
N GLU A 87 11.70 8.25 15.24
CA GLU A 87 12.38 9.55 15.11
C GLU A 87 11.79 10.58 16.07
N GLU A 88 10.57 10.38 16.56
CA GLU A 88 9.91 11.31 17.49
C GLU A 88 9.54 10.66 18.83
N LEU A 89 8.71 9.60 18.83
CA LEU A 89 8.19 9.04 20.09
C LEU A 89 9.27 8.38 20.95
N GLY A 90 10.16 7.58 20.33
CA GLY A 90 11.27 6.93 21.02
C GLY A 90 12.18 7.92 21.74
N PRO A 91 12.77 8.90 21.02
CA PRO A 91 13.63 9.91 21.63
C PRO A 91 12.95 10.73 22.74
N ARG A 92 11.66 11.07 22.57
CA ARG A 92 10.90 11.80 23.60
C ARG A 92 10.69 10.95 24.85
N LEU A 93 10.47 9.64 24.72
CA LEU A 93 10.31 8.73 25.84
C LEU A 93 11.65 8.48 26.55
N GLU A 94 12.75 8.35 25.80
CA GLU A 94 14.10 8.22 26.36
C GLU A 94 14.53 9.47 27.13
N ALA A 95 14.18 10.68 26.65
CA ALA A 95 14.47 11.93 27.35
C ALA A 95 13.73 12.08 28.69
N LEU A 96 12.62 11.36 28.87
CA LEU A 96 11.89 11.29 30.14
C LEU A 96 12.43 10.20 31.08
N ALA A 97 13.23 9.26 30.56
CA ALA A 97 13.93 8.27 31.36
C ALA A 97 15.15 8.90 32.04
N GLU A 98 15.62 8.31 33.15
CA GLU A 98 16.76 8.86 33.90
C GLU A 98 18.00 9.05 33.00
N PRO A 99 18.61 10.26 32.99
CA PRO A 99 19.80 10.53 32.20
C PRO A 99 20.94 9.55 32.57
N GLY A 100 21.39 8.75 31.59
CA GLY A 100 22.47 7.77 31.77
C GLY A 100 22.02 6.34 32.10
N GLY A 101 20.71 6.08 32.21
CA GLY A 101 20.17 4.75 32.53
C GLY A 101 20.24 3.71 31.40
N GLY A 102 20.76 4.08 30.22
CA GLY A 102 20.87 3.16 29.07
C GLY A 102 19.53 2.65 28.53
N PHE A 103 18.41 3.25 28.92
CA PHE A 103 17.08 2.89 28.46
C PHE A 103 16.94 3.23 26.98
N GLN A 104 16.66 2.22 26.17
CA GLN A 104 16.33 2.38 24.75
C GLN A 104 14.84 2.12 24.55
N ALA A 105 14.10 3.16 24.19
CA ALA A 105 12.68 3.03 23.91
C ALA A 105 12.48 2.29 22.58
N PHE A 106 11.49 1.40 22.54
CA PHE A 106 11.04 0.72 21.33
C PHE A 106 12.16 0.00 20.55
N GLY A 107 13.11 -0.65 21.23
CA GLY A 107 14.23 -1.38 20.60
C GLY A 107 13.81 -2.43 19.56
N TRP A 108 12.58 -2.94 19.63
CA TRP A 108 11.97 -3.76 18.58
C TRP A 108 11.91 -3.00 17.23
N GLU A 109 11.52 -1.73 17.20
CA GLU A 109 11.37 -0.96 15.96
C GLU A 109 12.69 -0.78 15.17
N THR A 110 13.83 -0.95 15.82
CA THR A 110 15.17 -0.88 15.20
C THR A 110 15.78 -2.26 14.92
N ALA A 111 15.48 -3.27 15.73
CA ALA A 111 16.09 -4.61 15.63
C ALA A 111 15.95 -5.29 14.25
N HIS A 112 14.79 -5.13 13.57
CA HIS A 112 14.51 -5.80 12.29
C HIS A 112 15.25 -5.21 11.08
N ARG A 113 15.93 -4.07 11.23
CA ARG A 113 16.62 -3.41 10.12
C ARG A 113 17.92 -4.13 9.70
N GLY A 114 18.49 -4.97 10.55
CA GLY A 114 19.67 -5.78 10.24
C GLY A 114 19.43 -6.93 9.26
N ASP A 115 18.19 -7.13 8.80
CA ASP A 115 17.85 -8.22 7.89
C ASP A 115 18.42 -7.99 6.48
N ALA A 116 19.46 -8.76 6.13
CA ALA A 116 20.13 -8.73 4.83
C ALA A 116 19.18 -9.00 3.65
N ARG A 117 18.05 -9.70 3.86
CA ARG A 117 17.07 -10.01 2.81
C ARG A 117 15.98 -8.95 2.64
N ARG A 118 16.02 -7.86 3.42
CA ARG A 118 15.02 -6.78 3.34
C ARG A 118 14.89 -6.21 1.93
N ARG A 119 16.01 -5.95 1.24
CA ARG A 119 16.01 -5.45 -0.14
C ARG A 119 15.37 -6.44 -1.11
N SER A 120 15.72 -7.73 -0.99
CA SER A 120 15.14 -8.78 -1.82
C SER A 120 13.62 -8.87 -1.64
N ARG A 121 13.12 -8.84 -0.40
CA ARG A 121 11.67 -8.85 -0.14
C ARG A 121 10.95 -7.64 -0.73
N LYS A 122 11.53 -6.43 -0.59
CA LYS A 122 10.97 -5.22 -1.19
C LYS A 122 10.89 -5.30 -2.72
N VAL A 123 11.91 -5.85 -3.37
CA VAL A 123 11.92 -6.04 -4.83
C VAL A 123 10.84 -7.04 -5.25
N VAL A 124 10.71 -8.17 -4.55
CA VAL A 124 9.66 -9.15 -4.84
C VAL A 124 8.28 -8.54 -4.64
N GLN A 125 8.07 -7.79 -3.57
CA GLN A 125 6.80 -7.08 -3.31
C GLN A 125 6.48 -6.09 -4.44
N LEU A 126 7.46 -5.26 -4.85
CA LEU A 126 7.30 -4.35 -5.97
C LEU A 126 6.91 -5.08 -7.27
N LEU A 127 7.52 -6.22 -7.56
CA LEU A 127 7.17 -7.02 -8.74
C LEU A 127 5.74 -7.57 -8.65
N VAL A 128 5.32 -8.05 -7.48
CA VAL A 128 3.95 -8.54 -7.26
C VAL A 128 2.94 -7.40 -7.41
N ASP A 129 3.23 -6.22 -6.87
CA ASP A 129 2.35 -5.06 -6.94
C ASP A 129 2.22 -4.56 -8.39
N LEU A 130 3.33 -4.47 -9.13
CA LEU A 130 3.31 -4.12 -10.56
C LEU A 130 2.55 -5.16 -11.38
N LEU A 131 2.69 -6.45 -11.07
CA LEU A 131 1.95 -7.50 -11.75
C LEU A 131 0.44 -7.34 -11.51
N ALA A 132 0.04 -7.24 -10.24
CA ALA A 132 -1.36 -7.22 -9.83
C ALA A 132 -2.09 -5.95 -10.30
N PHE A 133 -1.46 -4.78 -10.13
CA PHE A 133 -2.14 -3.50 -10.35
C PHE A 133 -1.84 -2.84 -11.70
N CYS A 134 -0.79 -3.27 -12.41
CA CYS A 134 -0.40 -2.67 -13.70
C CYS A 134 -0.39 -3.66 -14.85
N ALA A 135 0.31 -4.80 -14.72
CA ALA A 135 0.48 -5.72 -15.85
C ALA A 135 -0.85 -6.35 -16.30
N VAL A 136 -1.68 -6.78 -15.34
CA VAL A 136 -2.99 -7.36 -15.63
C VAL A 136 -3.93 -6.37 -16.36
N PRO A 137 -4.19 -5.15 -15.85
CA PRO A 137 -5.04 -4.21 -16.57
C PRO A 137 -4.44 -3.73 -17.90
N LEU A 138 -3.11 -3.63 -18.03
CA LEU A 138 -2.49 -3.33 -19.33
C LEU A 138 -2.70 -4.46 -20.34
N ALA A 139 -2.57 -5.72 -19.93
CA ALA A 139 -2.86 -6.85 -20.80
C ALA A 139 -4.33 -6.87 -21.26
N ALA A 140 -5.25 -6.51 -20.36
CA ALA A 140 -6.67 -6.35 -20.68
C ALA A 140 -6.92 -5.28 -21.74
N LEU A 141 -6.24 -4.13 -21.65
CA LEU A 141 -6.31 -3.07 -22.66
C LEU A 141 -5.76 -3.52 -24.02
N VAL A 142 -4.66 -4.27 -24.03
CA VAL A 142 -4.08 -4.82 -25.27
C VAL A 142 -5.06 -5.78 -25.94
N LEU A 143 -5.70 -6.67 -25.19
CA LEU A 143 -6.72 -7.59 -25.72
C LEU A 143 -7.94 -6.83 -26.27
N PHE A 144 -8.38 -5.77 -25.57
CA PHE A 144 -9.45 -4.91 -26.05
C PHE A 144 -9.10 -4.21 -27.37
N TRP A 145 -7.88 -3.70 -27.53
CA TRP A 145 -7.44 -3.08 -28.80
C TRP A 145 -7.28 -4.10 -29.93
N ALA A 146 -6.86 -5.32 -29.62
CA ALA A 146 -6.69 -6.39 -30.60
C ALA A 146 -8.03 -6.90 -31.19
N ASP A 147 -9.14 -6.76 -30.44
CA ASP A 147 -10.48 -7.16 -30.90
C ASP A 147 -11.01 -6.27 -32.05
N GLY A 148 -10.50 -5.04 -32.19
CA GLY A 148 -10.71 -4.17 -33.36
C GLY A 148 -12.13 -3.66 -33.60
N GLY A 149 -13.14 -4.17 -32.89
CA GLY A 149 -14.57 -3.89 -33.09
C GLY A 149 -15.18 -2.79 -32.24
N SER A 150 -14.38 -1.91 -31.63
CA SER A 150 -14.85 -0.99 -30.58
C SER A 150 -15.13 0.43 -31.07
N GLY A 151 -16.23 1.03 -30.59
CA GLY A 151 -16.57 2.42 -30.91
C GLY A 151 -15.53 3.43 -30.41
N ALA A 152 -15.42 4.57 -31.10
CA ALA A 152 -14.40 5.60 -30.81
C ALA A 152 -14.37 6.07 -29.34
N LEU A 153 -15.53 6.14 -28.69
CA LEU A 153 -15.62 6.50 -27.27
C LEU A 153 -14.88 5.52 -26.35
N LEU A 154 -15.03 4.21 -26.60
CA LEU A 154 -14.37 3.17 -25.80
C LEU A 154 -12.85 3.19 -26.03
N VAL A 155 -12.40 3.52 -27.24
CA VAL A 155 -10.97 3.71 -27.53
C VAL A 155 -10.41 4.90 -26.74
N VAL A 156 -11.10 6.04 -26.72
CA VAL A 156 -10.67 7.21 -25.93
C VAL A 156 -10.62 6.87 -24.43
N LEU A 157 -11.65 6.20 -23.91
CA LEU A 157 -11.69 5.75 -22.52
C LEU A 157 -10.51 4.84 -22.18
N SER A 158 -10.25 3.84 -23.02
CA SER A 158 -9.14 2.89 -22.84
C SER A 158 -7.76 3.56 -22.85
N ALA A 159 -7.60 4.67 -23.59
CA ALA A 159 -6.38 5.46 -23.58
C ALA A 159 -6.19 6.23 -22.27
N LEU A 160 -7.27 6.81 -21.73
CA LEU A 160 -7.25 7.46 -20.41
C LEU A 160 -6.94 6.44 -19.31
N GLU A 161 -7.50 5.24 -19.40
CA GLU A 161 -7.21 4.13 -18.49
C GLU A 161 -5.74 3.70 -18.57
N ALA A 162 -5.16 3.60 -19.77
CA ALA A 162 -3.73 3.29 -19.93
C ALA A 162 -2.84 4.34 -19.25
N LEU A 163 -3.18 5.63 -19.39
CA LEU A 163 -2.46 6.71 -18.72
C LEU A 163 -2.59 6.63 -17.19
N ALA A 164 -3.79 6.32 -16.68
CA ALA A 164 -4.02 6.16 -15.24
C ALA A 164 -3.22 4.98 -14.67
N VAL A 165 -3.21 3.83 -15.35
CA VAL A 165 -2.42 2.66 -14.95
C VAL A 165 -0.91 2.96 -15.02
N GLY A 166 -0.45 3.64 -16.07
CA GLY A 166 0.94 4.08 -16.18
C GLY A 166 1.35 5.04 -15.06
N GLY A 167 0.47 5.98 -14.71
CA GLY A 167 0.66 6.90 -13.59
C GLY A 167 0.75 6.18 -12.25
N LEU A 168 -0.11 5.17 -12.01
CA LEU A 168 -0.04 4.32 -10.83
C LEU A 168 1.29 3.55 -10.78
N GLY A 169 1.69 2.91 -11.88
CA GLY A 169 2.95 2.17 -11.96
C GLY A 169 4.17 3.04 -11.66
N TRP A 170 4.18 4.28 -12.16
CA TRP A 170 5.22 5.26 -11.84
C TRP A 170 5.26 5.59 -10.34
N GLN A 171 4.10 5.81 -9.71
CA GLN A 171 4.01 6.07 -8.27
C GLN A 171 4.53 4.88 -7.46
N VAL A 172 4.09 3.66 -7.77
CA VAL A 172 4.53 2.42 -7.09
C VAL A 172 6.06 2.28 -7.12
N VAL A 173 6.68 2.50 -8.28
CA VAL A 173 8.15 2.45 -8.42
C VAL A 173 8.83 3.58 -7.63
N ARG A 174 8.26 4.78 -7.64
CA ARG A 174 8.82 5.94 -6.94
C ARG A 174 8.83 5.71 -5.42
N TYR A 175 7.72 5.24 -4.85
CA TYR A 175 7.62 4.98 -3.41
C TYR A 175 8.51 3.81 -2.97
N ALA A 176 8.65 2.76 -3.79
CA ALA A 176 9.57 1.66 -3.49
C ALA A 176 11.05 2.08 -3.43
N LYS A 177 11.44 3.15 -4.13
CA LYS A 177 12.80 3.73 -4.09
C LYS A 177 13.02 4.75 -2.98
N GLY A 178 11.96 5.35 -2.46
CA GLY A 178 12.00 6.42 -1.46
C GLY A 178 12.20 5.96 -0.01
N GLU A 179 12.30 4.65 0.23
CA GLU A 179 12.40 4.02 1.55
C GLU A 179 13.57 3.05 1.73
#